data_AF-A0A1H8XQT4-F1
#
_entry.id   AF-A0A1H8XQT4-F1
#
_cell.length_a   1.000
_cell.length_b   1.000
_cell.length_c   1.000
_cell.angle_alpha   90.00
_cell.angle_beta   90.00
_cell.angle_gamma   90.00
#
_symmetry.space_group_name_H-M   'P 1'
#
loop_
_entity.id
_entity.type
_entity.pdbx_description
1 polymer ?
#
loop_
_entity_poly.entity_id
_entity_poly.type
_entity_poly.pdbx_seq_one_letter_code
_entity_poly.pdbx_strand_id
1 'polypeptide(L)'
;MTDQEDVREALALLLENYWVLRQEQPDQYNLIRRCEPKLRNYFFEKCGWRLLQNPQFYKLEKIPAQPQSWMGINAFQQPRDYALFCCFMAFLEEKDVEEQFLLSDLCESLLALYPHEAELVSRLNWENYEHRRALVRVLAFAEAASLIYLVDGDGEQFAMRQEGEALYEVTLLARYFLRSYPKDLQQYDSRQALQAAEFFDEEAATGMGRRVRIYRQLLLAAACNAADARPEDFIYLRKRDEGTGFTSLSLYSIYYTLSYSRHPS
;
A
#
# COMPACT_ATOMS: atom_id res chain seq x y z
N MET A 1 -11.73 28.20 12.03
CA MET A 1 -12.36 27.48 10.89
C MET A 1 -11.29 26.92 9.95
N THR A 2 -10.30 27.71 9.53
CA THR A 2 -9.18 27.28 8.65
C THR A 2 -8.41 26.05 9.16
N ASP A 3 -8.07 25.97 10.46
CA ASP A 3 -7.29 24.85 11.01
C ASP A 3 -8.02 23.48 10.97
N GLN A 4 -9.36 23.45 11.02
CA GLN A 4 -10.11 22.19 10.88
C GLN A 4 -10.24 21.76 9.41
N GLU A 5 -10.33 22.73 8.51
CA GLU A 5 -10.41 22.49 7.08
C GLU A 5 -9.08 21.98 6.53
N ASP A 6 -7.96 22.61 6.90
CA ASP A 6 -6.59 22.16 6.60
C ASP A 6 -6.37 20.70 7.05
N VAL A 7 -6.81 20.34 8.27
CA VAL A 7 -6.68 18.97 8.78
C VAL A 7 -7.51 17.97 7.96
N ARG A 8 -8.73 18.37 7.55
CA ARG A 8 -9.60 17.51 6.73
C ARG A 8 -9.00 17.29 5.34
N GLU A 9 -8.46 18.33 4.73
CA GLU A 9 -7.79 18.25 3.43
C GLU A 9 -6.53 17.39 3.52
N ALA A 10 -5.66 17.64 4.50
CA ALA A 10 -4.46 16.84 4.73
C ALA A 10 -4.76 15.35 4.97
N LEU A 11 -5.86 15.05 5.67
CA LEU A 11 -6.35 13.69 5.88
C LEU A 11 -6.76 13.04 4.55
N ALA A 12 -7.53 13.74 3.71
CA ALA A 12 -7.95 13.24 2.40
C ALA A 12 -6.74 12.93 1.52
N LEU A 13 -5.75 13.83 1.47
CA LEU A 13 -4.51 13.63 0.72
C LEU A 13 -3.78 12.35 1.10
N LEU A 14 -3.68 12.02 2.39
CA LEU A 14 -3.05 10.78 2.87
C LEU A 14 -3.88 9.52 2.58
N LEU A 15 -5.20 9.64 2.51
CA LEU A 15 -6.08 8.52 2.16
C LEU A 15 -6.04 8.20 0.66
N GLU A 16 -6.01 9.23 -0.19
CA GLU A 16 -6.07 9.11 -1.64
C GLU A 16 -4.72 8.74 -2.25
N ASN A 17 -3.62 9.22 -1.66
CA ASN A 17 -2.28 8.99 -2.20
C ASN A 17 -1.55 7.86 -1.48
N TYR A 18 -0.68 7.13 -2.20
CA TYR A 18 0.25 6.19 -1.59
C TYR A 18 1.47 6.93 -1.01
N TRP A 19 2.03 7.86 -1.79
CA TRP A 19 3.08 8.79 -1.40
C TRP A 19 2.59 10.22 -1.56
N VAL A 20 2.95 11.11 -0.63
CA VAL A 20 2.94 12.55 -0.90
C VAL A 20 4.39 13.02 -0.94
N LEU A 21 4.92 13.15 -2.15
CA LEU A 21 6.30 13.49 -2.42
C LEU A 21 6.52 15.00 -2.39
N ARG A 22 7.54 15.45 -1.67
CA ARG A 22 7.85 16.88 -1.52
C ARG A 22 8.21 17.54 -2.83
N GLN A 23 8.91 16.83 -3.73
CA GLN A 23 9.37 17.38 -5.00
C GLN A 23 8.23 17.53 -6.00
N GLU A 24 7.28 16.59 -6.02
CA GLU A 24 6.16 16.60 -6.97
C GLU A 24 4.98 17.45 -6.46
N GLN A 25 4.72 17.42 -5.15
CA GLN A 25 3.52 17.99 -4.54
C GLN A 25 3.88 18.84 -3.29
N PRO A 26 4.66 19.93 -3.46
CA PRO A 26 5.22 20.69 -2.34
C PRO A 26 4.16 21.34 -1.44
N ASP A 27 3.06 21.84 -2.00
CA ASP A 27 1.99 22.49 -1.24
C ASP A 27 1.23 21.48 -0.37
N GLN A 28 0.89 20.32 -0.93
CA GLN A 28 0.28 19.21 -0.20
C GLN A 28 1.20 18.67 0.89
N TYR A 29 2.49 18.48 0.58
CA TYR A 29 3.50 18.07 1.55
C TYR A 29 3.56 19.05 2.73
N ASN A 30 3.58 20.35 2.44
CA ASN A 30 3.65 21.39 3.47
C ASN A 30 2.35 21.46 4.30
N LEU A 31 1.19 21.27 3.68
CA LEU A 31 -0.09 21.17 4.38
C LEU A 31 -0.08 20.00 5.37
N ILE A 32 0.29 18.79 4.91
CA ILE A 32 0.42 17.61 5.77
C ILE A 32 1.41 17.88 6.90
N ARG A 33 2.57 18.48 6.61
CA ARG A 33 3.58 18.81 7.63
C ARG A 33 3.04 19.69 8.75
N ARG A 34 2.19 20.67 8.44
CA ARG A 34 1.55 21.53 9.46
C ARG A 34 0.57 20.74 10.33
N CYS A 35 -0.20 19.84 9.70
CA CYS A 35 -1.24 19.05 10.37
C CYS A 35 -0.73 17.74 11.00
N GLU A 36 0.53 17.38 10.73
CA GLU A 36 1.15 16.09 11.01
C GLU A 36 0.94 15.60 12.45
N PRO A 37 1.16 16.40 13.52
CA PRO A 37 1.00 15.89 14.89
C PRO A 37 -0.44 15.46 15.20
N LYS A 38 -1.43 16.18 14.66
CA LYS A 38 -2.85 15.84 14.82
C LYS A 38 -3.20 14.59 14.02
N LEU A 39 -2.71 14.50 12.79
CA LEU A 39 -2.95 13.37 11.88
C LEU A 39 -2.32 12.08 12.41
N ARG A 40 -1.07 12.11 12.86
CA ARG A 40 -0.38 10.95 13.44
C ARG A 40 -1.16 10.36 14.61
N ASN A 41 -1.56 11.21 15.57
CA ASN A 41 -2.34 10.77 16.72
C ASN A 41 -3.70 10.22 16.29
N TYR A 42 -4.40 10.90 15.38
CA TYR A 42 -5.69 10.45 14.86
C TYR A 42 -5.60 9.07 14.19
N PHE A 43 -4.66 8.88 13.25
CA PHE A 43 -4.52 7.62 12.52
C PHE A 43 -4.07 6.48 13.43
N PHE A 44 -3.15 6.74 14.35
CA PHE A 44 -2.69 5.73 15.29
C PHE A 44 -3.82 5.32 16.25
N GLU A 45 -4.49 6.27 16.90
CA GLU A 45 -5.53 5.96 17.88
C GLU A 45 -6.80 5.37 17.25
N LYS A 46 -7.23 5.90 16.09
CA LYS A 46 -8.49 5.48 15.47
C LYS A 46 -8.32 4.25 14.61
N CYS A 47 -7.23 4.16 13.84
CA CYS A 47 -7.05 3.15 12.78
C CYS A 47 -5.89 2.20 13.05
N GLY A 48 -5.05 2.47 14.06
CA GLY A 48 -3.81 1.71 14.27
C GLY A 48 -2.87 1.79 13.07
N TRP A 49 -2.95 2.85 12.26
CA TRP A 49 -2.07 3.06 11.11
C TRP A 49 -0.90 3.95 11.49
N ARG A 50 0.24 3.71 10.85
CA ARG A 50 1.45 4.51 11.03
C ARG A 50 1.55 5.55 9.93
N LEU A 51 1.75 6.80 10.33
CA LEU A 51 2.12 7.89 9.43
C LEU A 51 3.66 8.01 9.44
N LEU A 52 4.28 7.58 8.35
CA LEU A 52 5.72 7.72 8.14
C LEU A 52 6.01 9.14 7.68
N GLN A 53 7.02 9.74 8.31
CA GLN A 53 7.54 11.06 7.98
C GLN A 53 8.98 10.91 7.52
N ASN A 54 9.27 11.43 6.34
CA ASN A 54 10.61 11.57 5.79
C ASN A 54 10.78 13.00 5.24
N PRO A 55 11.99 13.59 5.23
CA PRO A 55 12.23 14.88 4.59
C PRO A 55 11.78 14.98 3.12
N GLN A 56 11.68 13.86 2.41
CA GLN A 56 11.27 13.78 1.01
C GLN A 56 9.81 13.39 0.82
N PHE A 57 9.15 12.75 1.78
CA PHE A 57 7.79 12.25 1.60
C PHE A 57 6.99 12.05 2.90
N TYR A 58 5.67 11.95 2.77
CA TYR A 58 4.78 11.34 3.76
C TYR A 58 4.14 10.08 3.18
N LYS A 59 4.00 9.04 4.02
CA LYS A 59 3.28 7.79 3.69
C LYS A 59 2.40 7.36 4.86
N LEU A 60 1.14 7.08 4.57
CA LEU A 60 0.22 6.46 5.53
C LEU A 60 0.13 4.95 5.24
N GLU A 61 0.54 4.12 6.20
CA GLU A 61 0.45 2.66 6.09
C GLU A 61 -0.99 2.17 6.30
N LYS A 62 -1.77 2.22 5.22
CA LYS A 62 -3.17 1.83 5.18
C LYS A 62 -3.31 0.31 5.16
N ILE A 63 -3.92 -0.23 6.21
CA ILE A 63 -4.19 -1.66 6.39
C ILE A 63 -5.71 -1.85 6.46
N PRO A 64 -6.33 -2.63 5.55
CA PRO A 64 -7.76 -2.87 5.59
C PRO A 64 -8.15 -3.76 6.78
N ALA A 65 -9.37 -3.58 7.29
CA ALA A 65 -9.95 -4.50 8.27
C ALA A 65 -10.16 -5.90 7.67
N GLN A 66 -10.52 -5.95 6.39
CA GLN A 66 -10.67 -7.19 5.63
C GLN A 66 -10.17 -6.91 4.20
N PRO A 67 -9.11 -7.59 3.74
CA PRO A 67 -8.63 -7.44 2.37
C PRO A 67 -9.68 -7.89 1.36
N GLN A 68 -9.92 -7.06 0.34
CA GLN A 68 -10.83 -7.36 -0.77
C GLN A 68 -10.04 -7.60 -2.07
N SER A 69 -10.62 -8.31 -3.03
CA SER A 69 -9.94 -8.65 -4.29
C SER A 69 -9.48 -7.44 -5.11
N TRP A 70 -10.19 -6.31 -4.99
CA TRP A 70 -9.88 -5.05 -5.69
C TRP A 70 -8.85 -4.17 -4.96
N MET A 71 -8.39 -4.55 -3.77
CA MET A 71 -7.39 -3.79 -2.99
C MET A 71 -5.95 -4.15 -3.34
N GLY A 72 -5.73 -5.09 -4.28
CA GLY A 72 -4.41 -5.45 -4.75
C GLY A 72 -3.83 -4.45 -5.75
N ILE A 73 -2.66 -4.78 -6.29
CA ILE A 73 -2.05 -4.04 -7.40
C ILE A 73 -2.84 -4.36 -8.67
N ASN A 74 -3.60 -3.37 -9.17
CA ASN A 74 -4.47 -3.54 -10.34
C ASN A 74 -3.73 -3.90 -11.63
N ALA A 75 -2.45 -3.53 -11.74
CA ALA A 75 -1.62 -3.88 -12.90
C ALA A 75 -1.25 -5.37 -12.93
N PHE A 76 -1.32 -6.07 -11.78
CA PHE A 76 -0.95 -7.48 -11.69
C PHE A 76 -2.12 -8.38 -12.07
N GLN A 77 -1.87 -9.31 -12.98
CA GLN A 77 -2.89 -10.11 -13.64
C GLN A 77 -2.89 -11.57 -13.18
N GLN A 78 -1.77 -12.04 -12.61
CA GLN A 78 -1.59 -13.43 -12.22
C GLN A 78 -0.73 -13.55 -10.95
N PRO A 79 -0.81 -14.68 -10.21
CA PRO A 79 0.00 -14.90 -9.01
C PRO A 79 1.51 -14.73 -9.23
N ARG A 80 2.01 -15.03 -10.44
CA ARG A 80 3.41 -14.84 -10.82
C ARG A 80 3.86 -13.38 -10.69
N ASP A 81 3.00 -12.42 -10.99
CA ASP A 81 3.36 -11.00 -10.93
C ASP A 81 3.68 -10.61 -9.48
N TYR A 82 2.87 -11.09 -8.52
CA TYR A 82 3.13 -10.91 -7.10
C TYR A 82 4.39 -11.67 -6.64
N ALA A 83 4.59 -12.92 -7.09
CA ALA A 83 5.79 -13.67 -6.74
C ALA A 83 7.07 -12.98 -7.22
N LEU A 84 7.09 -12.54 -8.49
CA LEU A 84 8.19 -11.77 -9.07
C LEU A 84 8.40 -10.45 -8.33
N PHE A 85 7.33 -9.73 -7.99
CA PHE A 85 7.44 -8.48 -7.24
C PHE A 85 8.02 -8.69 -5.84
N CYS A 86 7.64 -9.75 -5.12
CA CYS A 86 8.25 -10.09 -3.83
C CYS A 86 9.74 -10.40 -3.98
N CYS A 87 10.13 -11.20 -4.98
CA CYS A 87 11.54 -11.47 -5.27
C CYS A 87 12.30 -10.20 -5.68
N PHE A 88 11.65 -9.31 -6.44
CA PHE A 88 12.22 -8.03 -6.83
C PHE A 88 12.43 -7.10 -5.62
N MET A 89 11.48 -7.05 -4.69
CA MET A 89 11.66 -6.31 -3.44
C MET A 89 12.81 -6.86 -2.59
N ALA A 90 12.99 -8.19 -2.55
CA ALA A 90 14.14 -8.81 -1.89
C ALA A 90 15.46 -8.46 -2.59
N PHE A 91 15.49 -8.47 -3.93
CA PHE A 91 16.64 -8.00 -4.71
C PHE A 91 16.99 -6.54 -4.39
N LEU A 92 15.98 -5.64 -4.34
CA LEU A 92 16.19 -4.23 -4.00
C LEU A 92 16.63 -4.01 -2.54
N GLU A 93 16.41 -4.97 -1.64
CA GLU A 93 16.87 -4.88 -0.26
C GLU A 93 18.40 -4.91 -0.19
N GLU A 94 19.04 -5.69 -1.07
CA GLU A 94 20.51 -5.84 -1.17
C GLU A 94 21.20 -4.67 -1.90
N LYS A 95 20.44 -3.80 -2.57
CA LYS A 95 20.95 -2.68 -3.38
C LYS A 95 20.94 -1.37 -2.63
N ASP A 96 21.97 -0.55 -2.74
CA ASP A 96 22.01 0.79 -2.14
C ASP A 96 21.06 1.79 -2.83
N VAL A 97 20.73 2.87 -2.12
CA VAL A 97 19.96 3.99 -2.73
C VAL A 97 20.84 4.64 -3.79
N GLU A 98 20.26 4.98 -4.95
CA GLU A 98 20.96 5.48 -6.15
C GLU A 98 21.88 4.43 -6.82
N GLU A 99 21.89 3.17 -6.35
CA GLU A 99 22.60 2.10 -7.05
C GLU A 99 21.87 1.76 -8.36
N GLN A 100 22.64 1.56 -9.43
CA GLN A 100 22.14 1.16 -10.73
C GLN A 100 22.28 -0.34 -10.94
N PHE A 101 21.34 -0.95 -11.65
CA PHE A 101 21.37 -2.37 -12.02
C PHE A 101 20.84 -2.61 -13.43
N LEU A 102 21.37 -3.62 -14.10
CA LEU A 102 20.88 -4.08 -15.40
C LEU A 102 19.70 -5.03 -15.24
N LEU A 103 18.82 -5.05 -16.25
CA LEU A 103 17.70 -5.98 -16.29
C LEU A 103 18.18 -7.45 -16.38
N SER A 104 19.27 -7.71 -17.09
CA SER A 104 19.92 -9.02 -17.10
C SER A 104 20.38 -9.48 -15.71
N ASP A 105 21.05 -8.62 -14.94
CA ASP A 105 21.47 -8.91 -13.55
C ASP A 105 20.27 -9.25 -12.65
N LEU A 106 19.19 -8.48 -12.81
CA LEU A 106 17.93 -8.74 -12.12
C LEU A 106 17.37 -10.11 -12.52
N CYS A 107 17.35 -10.44 -13.81
CA CYS A 107 16.83 -11.72 -14.31
C CYS A 107 17.57 -12.92 -13.72
N GLU A 108 18.90 -12.82 -13.55
CA GLU A 108 19.71 -13.86 -12.90
C GLU A 108 19.36 -14.00 -11.42
N SER A 109 19.26 -12.88 -10.70
CA SER A 109 18.92 -12.86 -9.27
C SER A 109 17.52 -13.40 -9.01
N LEU A 110 16.55 -13.05 -9.85
CA LEU A 110 15.19 -13.58 -9.76
C LEU A 110 15.14 -15.10 -9.96
N LEU A 111 15.98 -15.68 -10.81
CA LEU A 111 16.06 -17.15 -10.94
C LEU A 111 16.51 -17.82 -9.64
N ALA A 112 17.36 -17.18 -8.83
CA ALA A 112 17.78 -17.71 -7.53
C ALA A 112 16.72 -17.50 -6.44
N LEU A 113 16.05 -16.34 -6.43
CA LEU A 113 15.07 -15.96 -5.39
C LEU A 113 13.68 -16.57 -5.60
N TYR A 114 13.35 -16.97 -6.83
CA TYR A 114 12.00 -17.44 -7.15
C TYR A 114 11.70 -18.82 -6.53
N PRO A 115 10.51 -19.03 -5.94
CA PRO A 115 10.17 -20.27 -5.24
C PRO A 115 9.82 -21.40 -6.22
N HIS A 116 10.84 -21.99 -6.87
CA HIS A 116 10.68 -23.03 -7.90
C HIS A 116 10.06 -24.35 -7.42
N GLU A 117 10.06 -24.57 -6.11
CA GLU A 117 9.55 -25.79 -5.47
C GLU A 117 8.08 -25.67 -5.04
N ALA A 118 7.49 -24.47 -5.11
CA ALA A 118 6.11 -24.26 -4.70
C ALA A 118 5.13 -24.84 -5.73
N GLU A 119 4.29 -25.79 -5.32
CA GLU A 119 3.33 -26.48 -6.19
C GLU A 119 2.38 -25.55 -6.95
N LEU A 120 2.04 -24.40 -6.35
CA LEU A 120 1.12 -23.41 -6.90
C LEU A 120 1.75 -22.51 -7.98
N VAL A 121 3.07 -22.60 -8.19
CA VAL A 121 3.81 -21.67 -9.04
C VAL A 121 4.71 -22.45 -9.98
N SER A 122 4.43 -22.38 -11.29
CA SER A 122 5.32 -22.99 -12.29
C SER A 122 6.71 -22.34 -12.24
N ARG A 123 7.76 -23.13 -12.49
CA ARG A 123 9.14 -22.66 -12.60
C ARG A 123 9.28 -21.42 -13.49
N LEU A 124 10.13 -20.50 -13.06
CA LEU A 124 10.47 -19.33 -13.85
C LEU A 124 11.34 -19.73 -15.04
N ASN A 125 11.02 -19.20 -16.21
CA ASN A 125 11.72 -19.48 -17.46
C ASN A 125 11.63 -18.24 -18.35
N TRP A 126 12.76 -17.61 -18.65
CA TRP A 126 12.81 -16.40 -19.47
C TRP A 126 12.64 -16.64 -20.97
N GLU A 127 12.68 -17.88 -21.46
CA GLU A 127 12.29 -18.19 -22.84
C GLU A 127 10.77 -18.02 -23.05
N ASN A 128 9.98 -18.09 -21.97
CA ASN A 128 8.54 -17.93 -22.02
C ASN A 128 8.14 -16.45 -22.05
N TYR A 129 7.45 -16.05 -23.12
CA TYR A 129 6.91 -14.71 -23.32
C TYR A 129 6.06 -14.22 -22.14
N GLU A 130 5.17 -15.04 -21.61
CA GLU A 130 4.27 -14.65 -20.50
C GLU A 130 5.03 -14.40 -19.19
N HIS A 131 6.19 -15.03 -19.01
CA HIS A 131 7.05 -14.79 -17.85
C HIS A 131 7.80 -13.47 -18.01
N ARG A 132 8.36 -13.21 -19.19
CA ARG A 132 9.01 -11.92 -19.49
C ARG A 132 8.01 -10.77 -19.36
N ARG A 133 6.80 -10.94 -19.90
CA ARG A 133 5.72 -9.96 -19.77
C ARG A 133 5.28 -9.72 -18.32
N ALA A 134 5.31 -10.75 -17.48
CA ALA A 134 5.06 -10.60 -16.05
C ALA A 134 6.12 -9.71 -15.38
N LEU A 135 7.41 -9.91 -15.69
CA LEU A 135 8.48 -9.06 -15.17
C LEU A 135 8.34 -7.61 -15.67
N VAL A 136 8.02 -7.40 -16.95
CA VAL A 136 7.78 -6.05 -17.48
C VAL A 136 6.64 -5.34 -16.72
N ARG A 137 5.53 -6.03 -16.42
CA ARG A 137 4.45 -5.46 -15.57
C ARG A 137 4.93 -5.09 -14.16
N VAL A 138 5.81 -5.92 -13.58
CA VAL A 138 6.40 -5.68 -12.26
C VAL A 138 7.29 -4.43 -12.29
N LEU A 139 8.15 -4.29 -13.30
CA LEU A 139 9.04 -3.14 -13.47
C LEU A 139 8.25 -1.85 -13.75
N ALA A 140 7.26 -1.91 -14.63
CA ALA A 140 6.38 -0.77 -14.92
C ALA A 140 5.62 -0.31 -13.66
N PHE A 141 5.15 -1.26 -12.84
CA PHE A 141 4.54 -0.93 -11.54
C PHE A 141 5.56 -0.31 -10.58
N ALA A 142 6.77 -0.87 -10.48
CA ALA A 142 7.81 -0.37 -9.60
C ALA A 142 8.25 1.05 -9.96
N GLU A 143 8.37 1.37 -11.25
CA GLU A 143 8.63 2.72 -11.75
C GLU A 143 7.46 3.67 -11.43
N ALA A 144 6.22 3.26 -11.70
CA ALA A 144 5.03 4.06 -11.38
C ALA A 144 4.83 4.29 -9.87
N ALA A 145 5.32 3.37 -9.03
CA ALA A 145 5.35 3.50 -7.58
C ALA A 145 6.60 4.24 -7.06
N SER A 146 7.42 4.77 -7.98
CA SER A 146 8.66 5.51 -7.74
C SER A 146 9.69 4.70 -6.94
N LEU A 147 9.72 3.38 -7.09
CA LEU A 147 10.68 2.50 -6.41
C LEU A 147 12.02 2.45 -7.14
N ILE A 148 11.95 2.55 -8.47
CA ILE A 148 13.09 2.62 -9.38
C ILE A 148 12.81 3.71 -10.43
N TYR A 149 13.85 4.13 -11.15
CA TYR A 149 13.71 4.93 -12.36
C TYR A 149 14.49 4.28 -13.50
N LEU A 150 13.98 4.40 -14.73
CA LEU A 150 14.70 4.00 -15.95
C LEU A 150 15.76 5.06 -16.29
N VAL A 151 17.02 4.66 -16.32
CA VAL A 151 18.16 5.52 -16.66
C VAL A 151 18.47 5.46 -18.16
N ASP A 152 18.48 4.26 -18.72
CA ASP A 152 18.78 4.03 -20.14
C ASP A 152 18.13 2.73 -20.65
N GLY A 153 17.93 2.64 -21.96
CA GLY A 153 17.34 1.48 -22.62
C GLY A 153 15.81 1.46 -22.61
N ASP A 154 15.24 0.26 -22.76
CA ASP A 154 13.79 0.07 -22.89
C ASP A 154 13.38 -1.30 -22.34
N GLY A 155 12.84 -1.30 -21.12
CA GLY A 155 12.39 -2.52 -20.43
C GLY A 155 11.22 -3.23 -21.14
N GLU A 156 10.40 -2.52 -21.90
CA GLU A 156 9.26 -3.13 -22.61
C GLU A 156 9.74 -4.09 -23.71
N GLN A 157 10.91 -3.83 -24.29
CA GLN A 157 11.50 -4.72 -25.30
C GLN A 157 11.81 -6.10 -24.76
N PHE A 158 12.07 -6.25 -23.46
CA PHE A 158 12.33 -7.54 -22.83
C PHE A 158 11.16 -8.51 -22.99
N ALA A 159 9.90 -8.01 -22.99
CA ALA A 159 8.75 -8.86 -23.25
C ALA A 159 8.87 -9.54 -24.63
N MET A 160 9.25 -8.76 -25.65
CA MET A 160 9.31 -9.22 -27.05
C MET A 160 10.56 -10.05 -27.34
N ARG A 161 11.72 -9.65 -26.81
CA ARG A 161 13.02 -10.28 -27.04
C ARG A 161 13.78 -10.40 -25.72
N GLN A 162 14.34 -11.58 -25.45
CA GLN A 162 15.03 -11.82 -24.18
C GLN A 162 16.30 -10.96 -24.03
N GLU A 163 16.88 -10.53 -25.14
CA GLU A 163 18.05 -9.64 -25.18
C GLU A 163 17.70 -8.16 -24.97
N GLY A 164 16.43 -7.84 -24.72
CA GLY A 164 16.03 -6.48 -24.33
C GLY A 164 16.69 -6.11 -23.01
N GLU A 165 17.41 -5.00 -22.99
CA GLU A 165 18.19 -4.54 -21.84
C GLU A 165 17.74 -3.14 -21.44
N ALA A 166 17.82 -2.88 -20.14
CA ALA A 166 17.53 -1.59 -19.54
C ALA A 166 18.38 -1.40 -18.28
N LEU A 167 18.78 -0.15 -18.04
CA LEU A 167 19.49 0.27 -16.84
C LEU A 167 18.51 0.99 -15.92
N TYR A 168 18.35 0.49 -14.71
CA TYR A 168 17.49 1.09 -13.69
C TYR A 168 18.31 1.60 -12.52
N GLU A 169 17.78 2.58 -11.81
CA GLU A 169 18.35 3.12 -10.57
C GLU A 169 17.38 2.95 -9.41
N VAL A 170 17.89 2.53 -8.25
CA VAL A 170 17.10 2.34 -7.03
C VAL A 170 16.82 3.67 -6.35
N THR A 171 15.58 3.90 -5.96
CA THR A 171 15.19 5.10 -5.21
C THR A 171 15.21 4.88 -3.70
N LEU A 172 15.16 5.99 -2.95
CA LEU A 172 14.91 5.92 -1.50
C LEU A 172 13.57 5.23 -1.16
N LEU A 173 12.54 5.40 -1.99
CA LEU A 173 11.18 4.93 -1.68
C LEU A 173 11.08 3.41 -1.66
N ALA A 174 11.96 2.69 -2.37
CA ALA A 174 12.09 1.24 -2.28
C ALA A 174 12.25 0.78 -0.82
N ARG A 175 13.04 1.51 -0.01
CA ARG A 175 13.29 1.19 1.41
C ARG A 175 12.07 1.33 2.31
N TYR A 176 11.06 2.07 1.85
CA TYR A 176 9.87 2.39 2.62
C TYR A 176 8.60 1.80 1.99
N PHE A 177 8.70 1.05 0.89
CA PHE A 177 7.52 0.53 0.20
C PHE A 177 6.85 -0.56 1.04
N LEU A 178 7.60 -1.57 1.48
CA LEU A 178 7.10 -2.56 2.42
C LEU A 178 6.87 -1.91 3.78
N ARG A 179 5.73 -2.20 4.39
CA ARG A 179 5.45 -1.80 5.77
C ARG A 179 6.26 -2.65 6.74
N SER A 180 6.45 -2.16 7.96
CA SER A 180 7.06 -2.99 9.00
C SER A 180 6.06 -4.02 9.55
N TYR A 181 6.49 -5.26 9.63
CA TYR A 181 5.74 -6.34 10.26
C TYR A 181 6.13 -6.50 11.75
N PRO A 182 5.22 -6.97 12.62
CA PRO A 182 5.54 -7.22 14.04
C PRO A 182 6.60 -8.30 14.24
N LYS A 183 6.69 -9.24 13.30
CA LYS A 183 7.68 -10.33 13.26
C LYS A 183 8.30 -10.37 11.87
N ASP A 184 9.41 -11.08 11.76
CA ASP A 184 10.01 -11.41 10.47
C ASP A 184 8.98 -12.15 9.59
N LEU A 185 8.95 -11.80 8.29
CA LEU A 185 8.05 -12.43 7.32
C LEU A 185 8.25 -13.95 7.23
N GLN A 186 9.47 -14.44 7.47
CA GLN A 186 9.78 -15.87 7.45
C GLN A 186 9.13 -16.65 8.60
N GLN A 187 8.64 -15.97 9.64
CA GLN A 187 8.00 -16.60 10.80
C GLN A 187 6.50 -16.83 10.63
N TYR A 188 5.93 -16.50 9.46
CA TYR A 188 4.52 -16.71 9.17
C TYR A 188 4.32 -17.93 8.27
N ASP A 189 3.67 -18.95 8.83
CA ASP A 189 3.44 -20.22 8.12
C ASP A 189 2.20 -20.20 7.20
N SER A 190 1.41 -19.12 7.23
CA SER A 190 0.21 -18.97 6.40
C SER A 190 -0.22 -17.52 6.24
N ARG A 191 -1.00 -17.27 5.18
CA ARG A 191 -1.70 -15.98 4.97
C ARG A 191 -2.57 -15.62 6.17
N GLN A 192 -3.24 -16.61 6.78
CA GLN A 192 -4.11 -16.41 7.93
C GLN A 192 -3.30 -15.96 9.16
N ALA A 193 -2.13 -16.55 9.40
CA ALA A 193 -1.23 -16.15 10.48
C ALA A 193 -0.70 -14.72 10.28
N LEU A 194 -0.34 -14.36 9.05
CA LEU A 194 0.07 -13.00 8.70
C LEU A 194 -1.05 -12.00 8.99
N GLN A 195 -2.27 -12.29 8.53
CA GLN A 195 -3.44 -11.45 8.77
C GLN A 195 -3.75 -11.33 10.26
N ALA A 196 -3.73 -12.43 11.01
CA ALA A 196 -3.99 -12.44 12.45
C ALA A 196 -3.04 -11.51 13.22
N ALA A 197 -1.75 -11.48 12.86
CA ALA A 197 -0.77 -10.60 13.51
C ALA A 197 -0.99 -9.10 13.26
N GLU A 198 -1.81 -8.73 12.27
CA GLU A 198 -2.18 -7.34 12.01
C GLU A 198 -3.36 -6.86 12.86
N PHE A 199 -4.15 -7.81 13.38
CA PHE A 199 -5.14 -7.54 14.38
C PHE A 199 -4.40 -7.47 15.71
N PHE A 200 -4.35 -6.27 16.30
CA PHE A 200 -3.89 -6.13 17.68
C PHE A 200 -4.62 -7.19 18.53
N ASP A 201 -3.87 -8.06 19.20
CA ASP A 201 -4.35 -9.18 20.05
C ASP A 201 -5.35 -8.76 21.14
N GLU A 202 -5.62 -7.46 21.29
CA GLU A 202 -6.56 -6.88 22.24
C GLU A 202 -8.02 -6.79 21.76
N GLU A 203 -8.41 -7.47 20.68
CA GLU A 203 -9.80 -7.43 20.20
C GLU A 203 -10.81 -7.92 21.26
N ALA A 204 -10.38 -8.83 22.15
CA ALA A 204 -11.21 -9.40 23.21
C ALA A 204 -11.19 -8.63 24.55
N ALA A 205 -10.18 -7.80 24.82
CA ALA A 205 -9.93 -7.29 26.18
C ALA A 205 -10.18 -5.78 26.38
N THR A 206 -9.93 -4.92 25.38
CA THR A 206 -9.84 -3.45 25.62
C THR A 206 -10.79 -2.60 24.78
N GLY A 207 -11.60 -3.20 23.89
CA GLY A 207 -12.48 -2.44 22.96
C GLY A 207 -11.73 -1.60 21.92
N MET A 208 -10.40 -1.54 22.00
CA MET A 208 -9.50 -0.87 21.07
C MET A 208 -9.52 -1.54 19.70
N GLY A 209 -9.48 -2.88 19.65
CA GLY A 209 -9.53 -3.63 18.39
C GLY A 209 -10.82 -3.39 17.60
N ARG A 210 -11.97 -3.34 18.28
CA ARG A 210 -13.26 -3.00 17.64
C ARG A 210 -13.22 -1.62 16.98
N ARG A 211 -12.70 -0.61 17.69
CA ARG A 211 -12.57 0.75 17.14
C ARG A 211 -11.71 0.74 15.87
N VAL A 212 -10.52 0.15 15.96
CA VAL A 212 -9.58 0.08 14.84
C VAL A 212 -10.22 -0.58 13.62
N ARG A 213 -10.88 -1.73 13.81
CA ARG A 213 -11.59 -2.44 12.74
C ARG A 213 -12.64 -1.56 12.06
N ILE A 214 -13.51 -0.93 12.84
CA ILE A 214 -14.59 -0.08 12.31
C ILE A 214 -14.04 1.11 11.53
N TYR A 215 -13.05 1.83 12.06
CA TYR A 215 -12.48 2.99 11.36
C TYR A 215 -11.76 2.58 10.08
N ARG A 216 -11.03 1.45 10.08
CA ARG A 216 -10.43 0.89 8.86
C ARG A 216 -11.48 0.56 7.81
N GLN A 217 -12.62 -0.02 8.22
CA GLN A 217 -13.72 -0.33 7.31
C GLN A 217 -14.35 0.94 6.74
N LEU A 218 -14.64 1.94 7.57
CA LEU A 218 -15.25 3.20 7.12
C LEU A 218 -14.36 4.02 6.19
N LEU A 219 -13.05 4.03 6.42
CA LEU A 219 -12.12 4.84 5.62
C LEU A 219 -11.64 4.15 4.34
N LEU A 220 -11.66 2.81 4.28
CA LEU A 220 -11.16 2.07 3.12
C LEU A 220 -12.22 1.30 2.34
N ALA A 221 -13.40 1.01 2.91
CA ALA A 221 -14.47 0.32 2.21
C ALA A 221 -15.56 1.30 1.77
N ALA A 222 -16.05 1.11 0.54
CA ALA A 222 -17.11 1.95 -0.04
C ALA A 222 -18.48 1.80 0.66
N ALA A 223 -18.68 0.71 1.42
CA ALA A 223 -19.86 0.50 2.26
C ALA A 223 -19.60 -0.53 3.36
N CYS A 224 -20.16 -0.29 4.54
CA CYS A 224 -20.33 -1.33 5.56
C CYS A 224 -21.67 -2.02 5.31
N ASN A 225 -21.66 -3.19 4.67
CA ASN A 225 -22.88 -4.00 4.56
C ASN A 225 -23.29 -4.48 5.96
N ALA A 226 -24.54 -4.20 6.35
CA ALA A 226 -25.08 -4.65 7.63
C ALA A 226 -25.17 -6.17 7.77
N ALA A 227 -25.17 -6.90 6.64
CA ALA A 227 -25.11 -8.35 6.62
C ALA A 227 -23.73 -8.92 6.98
N ASP A 228 -22.65 -8.18 6.68
CA ASP A 228 -21.26 -8.61 6.88
C ASP A 228 -20.64 -8.01 8.16
N ALA A 229 -21.26 -6.96 8.71
CA ALA A 229 -20.80 -6.27 9.90
C ALA A 229 -21.40 -6.90 11.18
N ARG A 230 -20.59 -6.97 12.25
CA ARG A 230 -21.07 -7.50 13.53
C ARG A 230 -22.13 -6.55 14.12
N PRO A 231 -23.26 -7.04 14.67
CA PRO A 231 -24.31 -6.18 15.24
C PRO A 231 -23.81 -5.18 16.29
N GLU A 232 -22.80 -5.58 17.06
CA GLU A 232 -22.10 -4.76 18.05
C GLU A 232 -21.36 -3.53 17.47
N ASP A 233 -20.97 -3.57 16.20
CA ASP A 233 -20.29 -2.46 15.52
C ASP A 233 -21.27 -1.31 15.22
N PHE A 234 -22.51 -1.64 14.85
CA PHE A 234 -23.59 -0.66 14.68
C PHE A 234 -23.97 0.02 15.99
N ILE A 235 -24.02 -0.74 17.09
CA ILE A 235 -24.29 -0.17 18.42
C ILE A 235 -23.18 0.80 18.83
N TYR A 236 -21.92 0.47 18.53
CA TYR A 236 -20.78 1.33 18.80
C TYR A 236 -20.85 2.64 18.00
N LEU A 237 -21.17 2.57 16.71
CA LEU A 237 -21.32 3.74 15.85
C LEU A 237 -22.47 4.65 16.31
N ARG A 238 -23.63 4.06 16.62
CA ARG A 238 -24.81 4.81 17.07
C ARG A 238 -24.56 5.56 18.39
N LYS A 239 -23.89 4.92 19.35
CA LYS A 239 -23.55 5.55 20.64
C LYS A 239 -22.55 6.70 20.52
N ARG A 240 -21.72 6.73 19.47
CA ARG A 240 -20.74 7.82 19.25
C ARG A 240 -21.29 9.00 18.47
N ASP A 241 -22.27 8.77 17.60
CA ASP A 241 -22.94 9.85 16.87
C ASP A 241 -23.72 10.77 17.83
N GLU A 242 -24.16 10.25 18.97
CA GLU A 242 -24.82 11.01 20.05
C GLU A 242 -23.85 11.89 20.88
N GLY A 243 -22.52 11.75 20.72
CA GLY A 243 -21.54 12.32 21.68
C GLY A 243 -20.35 13.11 21.12
N THR A 244 -20.03 13.06 19.82
CA THR A 244 -18.87 13.81 19.27
C THR A 244 -19.14 14.38 17.88
N GLY A 245 -19.26 15.72 17.77
CA GLY A 245 -19.47 16.46 16.52
C GLY A 245 -18.34 16.37 15.48
N PHE A 246 -17.29 15.56 15.73
CA PHE A 246 -16.19 15.30 14.79
C PHE A 246 -16.45 14.08 13.89
N THR A 247 -17.26 13.11 14.35
CA THR A 247 -17.55 11.88 13.58
C THR A 247 -18.63 12.08 12.53
N SER A 248 -19.64 12.92 12.80
CA SER A 248 -20.76 13.13 11.88
C SER A 248 -20.36 13.93 10.63
N LEU A 249 -19.47 14.93 10.75
CA LEU A 249 -19.04 15.74 9.60
C LEU A 249 -17.96 15.09 8.73
N SER A 250 -17.09 14.25 9.29
CA SER A 250 -16.03 13.57 8.54
C SER A 250 -16.58 12.41 7.69
N LEU A 251 -17.50 11.61 8.23
CA LEU A 251 -18.04 10.45 7.51
C LEU A 251 -19.05 10.86 6.44
N TYR A 252 -19.91 11.86 6.70
CA TYR A 252 -20.87 12.36 5.71
C TYR A 252 -20.17 13.10 4.56
N SER A 253 -19.11 13.87 4.85
CA SER A 253 -18.38 14.63 3.82
C SER A 253 -17.48 13.74 2.97
N ILE A 254 -16.81 12.72 3.54
CA ILE A 254 -16.02 11.74 2.76
C ILE A 254 -16.94 10.90 1.87
N TYR A 255 -18.12 10.51 2.37
CA TYR A 255 -19.16 9.85 1.55
C TYR A 255 -19.61 10.72 0.38
N TYR A 256 -19.88 12.02 0.59
CA TYR A 256 -20.34 12.91 -0.48
C TYR A 256 -19.24 13.24 -1.51
N THR A 257 -18.00 13.48 -1.07
CA THR A 257 -16.89 13.85 -1.97
C THR A 257 -16.43 12.68 -2.85
N LEU A 258 -16.40 11.44 -2.32
CA LEU A 258 -16.03 10.24 -3.09
C LEU A 258 -17.17 9.73 -4.00
N SER A 259 -18.43 10.04 -3.66
CA SER A 259 -19.59 9.67 -4.51
C SER A 259 -19.75 10.60 -5.72
N TYR A 260 -19.32 11.87 -5.62
CA TYR A 260 -19.46 12.85 -6.70
C TYR A 260 -18.28 12.90 -7.68
N SER A 261 -17.13 12.33 -7.35
CA SER A 261 -15.92 12.34 -8.18
C SER A 261 -15.78 11.12 -9.11
N ARG A 262 -16.73 10.17 -9.10
CA ARG A 262 -16.74 8.98 -9.98
C ARG A 262 -17.92 8.91 -10.95
N HIS A 263 -18.48 10.05 -11.32
CA HIS A 263 -19.22 10.20 -12.58
C HIS A 263 -18.80 11.50 -13.26
N PRO A 264 -18.22 11.38 -14.46
CA PRO A 264 -19.04 11.71 -15.62
C PRO A 264 -19.05 10.57 -16.65
N SER A 265 -20.22 10.45 -17.27
CA SER A 265 -20.55 9.96 -18.60
C SER A 265 -19.49 9.18 -19.39
#